data_AF-A0A5E7FMQ9-F1
#
_entry.id   AF-A0A5E7FMQ9-F1
#
_cell.length_a   1.000
_cell.length_b   1.000
_cell.length_c   1.000
_cell.angle_alpha   90.00
_cell.angle_beta   90.00
_cell.angle_gamma   90.00
#
_symmetry.space_group_name_H-M   'P 1'
#
loop_
_entity.id
_entity.type
_entity.pdbx_description
1 polymer ?
#
loop_
_entity_poly.entity_id
_entity_poly.type
_entity_poly.pdbx_seq_one_letter_code
_entity_poly.pdbx_strand_id
1 'polypeptide(L)'
;MNIKQKLTWAFAIIACLPVVLVATLVVLNLRSEAREGFVDGSGREIRQVSNAMQLFFDGISQNVDYLASQPLIKDSDDSLKTYMSANAESIPQGEMDKKVFALLQNLGNSHPSYAYAILGTAAGGYGGRTTQN
;
A
#
# COMPACT_ATOMS: atom_id res chain seq x y z
N MET A 1 -1.52 -35.69 -59.84
CA MET A 1 -0.46 -34.66 -59.89
C MET A 1 0.61 -35.10 -60.86
N ASN A 2 1.08 -34.19 -61.72
CA ASN A 2 2.15 -34.48 -62.68
C ASN A 2 3.51 -34.51 -61.95
N ILE A 3 4.49 -35.27 -62.43
CA ILE A 3 5.77 -35.53 -61.72
C ILE A 3 6.51 -34.23 -61.34
N LYS A 4 6.38 -33.19 -62.19
CA LYS A 4 6.94 -31.86 -61.98
C LYS A 4 6.42 -31.20 -60.70
N GLN A 5 5.11 -31.26 -60.44
CA GLN A 5 4.51 -30.70 -59.22
C GLN A 5 5.00 -31.41 -57.96
N LYS A 6 5.15 -32.74 -58.01
CA LYS A 6 5.64 -33.55 -56.88
C LYS A 6 7.07 -33.15 -56.49
N LEU A 7 7.91 -32.90 -57.48
CA LEU A 7 9.31 -32.49 -57.28
C LEU A 7 9.42 -31.04 -56.75
N THR A 8 8.61 -30.11 -57.28
CA THR A 8 8.59 -28.72 -56.81
C THR A 8 8.17 -28.60 -55.34
N TRP A 9 7.15 -29.35 -54.92
CA TRP A 9 6.72 -29.37 -53.52
C TRP A 9 7.78 -29.99 -52.59
N ALA A 10 8.48 -31.04 -53.04
CA ALA A 10 9.54 -31.65 -52.25
C ALA A 10 10.70 -30.67 -51.99
N PHE A 11 11.16 -29.95 -53.00
CA PHE A 11 12.20 -28.93 -52.83
C PHE A 11 11.74 -27.74 -51.98
N ALA A 12 10.49 -27.30 -52.13
CA ALA A 12 9.94 -26.22 -51.32
C ALA A 12 9.89 -26.59 -49.82
N ILE A 13 9.47 -27.81 -49.51
CA ILE A 13 9.42 -28.31 -48.12
C ILE A 13 10.84 -28.42 -47.55
N ILE A 14 11.78 -29.01 -48.29
CA ILE A 14 13.18 -29.16 -47.83
C ILE A 14 13.82 -27.78 -47.55
N ALA A 15 13.52 -26.77 -48.37
CA ALA A 15 14.04 -25.41 -48.17
C ALA A 15 13.36 -24.68 -46.99
N CYS A 16 12.04 -24.85 -46.81
CA CYS A 16 11.29 -24.13 -45.76
C CYS A 16 11.45 -24.76 -44.36
N LEU A 17 11.57 -26.08 -44.28
CA LEU A 17 11.59 -26.81 -43.01
C LEU A 17 12.69 -26.32 -42.03
N PRO A 18 13.97 -26.14 -42.44
CA PRO A 18 14.98 -25.63 -41.52
C PRO A 18 14.71 -24.19 -41.06
N VAL A 19 14.15 -23.34 -41.93
CA VAL A 19 13.79 -21.96 -41.59
C VAL A 19 12.70 -21.93 -40.53
N VAL A 20 11.64 -22.73 -40.71
CA VAL A 20 10.53 -22.84 -39.75
C VAL A 20 11.03 -23.38 -38.41
N LEU A 21 11.93 -24.37 -38.43
CA LEU A 21 12.49 -24.95 -37.22
C LEU A 21 13.28 -23.91 -36.43
N VAL A 22 14.21 -23.20 -37.08
CA VAL A 22 14.99 -22.13 -36.43
C VAL A 22 14.08 -21.02 -35.93
N ALA A 23 13.12 -20.57 -36.73
CA ALA A 23 12.16 -19.54 -36.31
C ALA A 23 11.38 -19.97 -35.06
N THR A 24 10.94 -21.23 -35.00
CA THR A 24 10.22 -21.77 -33.85
C THR A 24 11.10 -21.75 -32.60
N LEU A 25 12.35 -22.22 -32.70
CA LEU A 25 13.30 -22.19 -31.57
C LEU A 25 13.56 -20.78 -31.07
N VAL A 26 13.81 -19.83 -31.98
CA VAL A 26 14.03 -18.43 -31.63
C VAL A 26 12.81 -17.84 -30.92
N VAL A 27 11.61 -18.08 -31.44
CA VAL A 27 10.36 -17.60 -30.82
C VAL A 27 10.17 -18.19 -29.41
N LEU A 28 10.46 -19.48 -29.22
CA LEU A 28 10.35 -20.11 -27.90
C LEU A 28 11.33 -19.51 -26.89
N ASN A 29 12.58 -19.28 -27.30
CA ASN A 29 13.59 -18.67 -26.44
C ASN A 29 13.24 -17.22 -26.09
N LEU A 30 12.92 -16.39 -27.09
CA LEU A 30 12.53 -15.00 -26.86
C LEU A 30 11.30 -14.89 -25.95
N ARG A 31 10.33 -15.79 -26.11
CA ARG A 31 9.16 -15.85 -25.23
C ARG A 31 9.54 -16.21 -23.80
N SER A 32 10.46 -17.16 -23.62
CA SER A 32 10.95 -17.56 -22.30
C SER A 32 11.70 -16.41 -21.63
N GLU A 33 12.65 -15.80 -22.33
CA GLU A 33 13.44 -14.66 -21.84
C GLU A 33 12.56 -13.46 -21.51
N ALA A 34 11.59 -13.13 -22.37
CA ALA A 34 10.65 -12.05 -22.11
C ALA A 34 9.81 -12.32 -20.85
N ARG A 35 9.37 -13.56 -20.64
CA ARG A 35 8.62 -13.94 -19.44
C ARG A 35 9.47 -13.86 -18.18
N GLU A 36 10.69 -14.39 -18.22
CA GLU A 36 11.60 -14.36 -17.09
C GLU A 36 12.01 -12.92 -16.74
N GLY A 37 12.36 -12.12 -17.74
CA GLY A 37 12.67 -10.70 -17.58
C GLY A 37 11.50 -9.91 -16.99
N PHE A 38 10.26 -10.20 -17.40
CA PHE A 38 9.07 -9.62 -16.79
C PHE A 38 8.92 -10.01 -15.32
N VAL A 39 9.01 -11.30 -15.00
CA VAL A 39 8.85 -11.79 -13.61
C VAL A 39 9.92 -11.21 -12.69
N ASP A 40 11.16 -11.21 -13.12
CA ASP A 40 12.28 -10.71 -12.33
C ASP A 40 12.25 -9.17 -12.21
N GLY A 41 11.96 -8.47 -13.31
CA GLY A 41 11.77 -7.03 -13.36
C GLY A 41 10.64 -6.55 -12.44
N SER A 42 9.43 -7.05 -12.64
CA SER A 42 8.28 -6.72 -11.79
C SER A 42 8.49 -7.17 -10.35
N GLY A 43 9.14 -8.32 -10.12
CA GLY A 43 9.47 -8.79 -8.77
C GLY A 43 10.40 -7.83 -8.02
N ARG A 44 11.40 -7.24 -8.68
CA ARG A 44 12.26 -6.21 -8.08
C ARG A 44 11.48 -4.94 -7.75
N GLU A 45 10.65 -4.46 -8.68
CA GLU A 45 9.84 -3.25 -8.47
C GLU A 45 8.84 -3.44 -7.31
N ILE A 46 8.15 -4.58 -7.26
CA ILE A 46 7.24 -4.92 -6.16
C ILE A 46 7.97 -4.93 -4.82
N ARG A 47 9.19 -5.47 -4.75
CA ARG A 47 10.01 -5.43 -3.52
C ARG A 47 10.37 -4.01 -3.11
N GLN A 48 10.70 -3.13 -4.06
CA GLN A 48 10.96 -1.72 -3.75
C GLN A 48 9.73 -1.00 -3.21
N VAL A 49 8.56 -1.21 -3.82
CA VAL A 49 7.29 -0.66 -3.34
C VAL A 49 6.96 -1.21 -1.95
N SER A 50 7.17 -2.51 -1.71
CA SER A 50 6.96 -3.12 -0.39
C SER A 50 7.85 -2.50 0.68
N ASN A 51 9.13 -2.26 0.37
CA ASN A 51 10.04 -1.60 1.30
C ASN A 51 9.62 -0.15 1.58
N ALA A 52 9.18 0.60 0.56
CA ALA A 52 8.66 1.95 0.75
C ALA A 52 7.40 1.95 1.63
N MET A 53 6.52 0.96 1.47
CA MET A 53 5.33 0.80 2.31
C MET A 53 5.69 0.48 3.76
N GLN A 54 6.68 -0.39 3.99
CA GLN A 54 7.20 -0.68 5.33
C GLN A 54 7.72 0.59 6.00
N LEU A 55 8.60 1.35 5.32
CA LEU A 55 9.12 2.61 5.86
C LEU A 55 8.02 3.63 6.18
N PHE A 56 6.97 3.68 5.37
CA PHE A 56 5.80 4.53 5.64
C PHE A 56 5.10 4.12 6.95
N PHE A 57 4.83 2.83 7.15
CA PHE A 57 4.21 2.32 8.38
C PHE A 57 5.14 2.36 9.60
N ASP A 58 6.44 2.23 9.41
CA ASP A 58 7.43 2.41 10.48
C ASP A 58 7.41 3.86 10.98
N GLY A 59 7.30 4.83 10.07
CA GLY A 59 7.12 6.24 10.44
C GLY A 59 5.83 6.50 11.23
N ILE A 60 4.73 5.85 10.84
CA ILE A 60 3.47 5.90 11.62
C ILE A 60 3.69 5.32 13.02
N SER A 61 4.34 4.15 13.11
CA SER A 61 4.59 3.47 14.38
C SER A 61 5.45 4.32 15.32
N GLN A 62 6.52 4.93 14.81
CA GLN A 62 7.38 5.83 15.58
C GLN A 62 6.62 7.07 16.10
N ASN A 63 5.72 7.64 15.30
CA ASN A 63 4.88 8.75 15.74
C ASN A 63 3.89 8.31 16.84
N VAL A 64 3.30 7.12 16.71
CA VAL A 64 2.41 6.54 17.73
C VAL A 64 3.19 6.30 19.03
N ASP A 65 4.37 5.71 18.96
CA ASP A 65 5.24 5.48 20.13
C ASP A 65 5.64 6.80 20.80
N TYR A 66 5.99 7.81 20.00
CA TYR A 66 6.30 9.15 20.50
C TYR A 66 5.10 9.76 21.23
N LEU A 67 3.90 9.71 20.64
CA LEU A 67 2.67 10.23 21.26
C LEU A 67 2.32 9.46 22.53
N ALA A 68 2.39 8.13 22.51
CA ALA A 68 2.14 7.28 23.67
C ALA A 68 3.14 7.53 24.81
N SER A 69 4.34 8.07 24.51
CA SER A 69 5.31 8.45 25.52
C SER A 69 5.00 9.80 26.20
N GLN A 70 4.17 10.66 25.60
CA GLN A 70 3.89 12.00 26.11
C GLN A 70 3.07 11.96 27.41
N PRO A 71 3.42 12.77 28.42
CA PRO A 71 2.65 12.85 29.67
C PRO A 71 1.16 13.15 29.41
N LEU A 72 0.88 14.06 28.47
CA LEU A 72 -0.51 14.41 28.12
C LEU A 72 -1.34 13.20 27.67
N ILE A 73 -0.74 12.23 26.97
CA ILE A 73 -1.41 11.02 26.50
C ILE A 73 -1.41 9.93 27.59
N LYS A 74 -0.33 9.79 28.36
CA LYS A 74 -0.26 8.83 29.48
C LYS A 74 -1.20 9.16 30.63
N ASP A 75 -1.33 10.45 30.92
CA ASP A 75 -2.16 10.98 32.00
C ASP A 75 -3.59 11.26 31.52
N SER A 76 -3.92 10.86 30.28
CA SER A 76 -5.29 10.86 29.77
C SER A 76 -6.11 9.82 30.53
N ASP A 77 -6.73 10.24 31.61
CA ASP A 77 -7.57 9.44 32.49
C ASP A 77 -9.06 9.52 32.08
N ASP A 78 -9.94 9.15 33.00
CA ASP A 78 -11.39 9.17 32.83
C ASP A 78 -11.98 10.59 32.71
N SER A 79 -11.15 11.64 32.74
CA SER A 79 -11.57 13.04 32.56
C SER A 79 -11.86 13.43 31.12
N LEU A 80 -11.47 12.60 30.14
CA LEU A 80 -11.82 12.83 28.74
C LEU A 80 -13.32 12.65 28.52
N LYS A 81 -13.89 13.57 27.73
CA LYS A 81 -15.31 13.53 27.37
C LYS A 81 -15.65 12.21 26.70
N THR A 82 -16.70 11.56 27.20
CA THR A 82 -17.32 10.40 26.56
C THR A 82 -18.47 10.82 25.64
N TYR A 83 -18.63 10.09 24.54
CA TYR A 83 -19.71 10.27 23.57
C TYR A 83 -20.68 9.08 23.54
N MET A 84 -20.64 8.23 24.57
CA MET A 84 -21.44 7.00 24.64
C MET A 84 -22.88 7.25 25.12
N SER A 85 -23.19 8.41 25.73
CA SER A 85 -24.51 8.74 26.23
C SER A 85 -25.34 9.57 25.25
N ALA A 86 -26.67 9.41 25.30
CA ALA A 86 -27.59 10.17 24.43
C ALA A 86 -27.57 11.69 24.67
N ASN A 87 -27.10 12.14 25.83
CA ASN A 87 -26.98 13.56 26.19
C ASN A 87 -25.55 14.10 26.03
N ALA A 88 -24.64 13.38 25.38
CA ALA A 88 -23.23 13.76 25.25
C ALA A 88 -23.01 15.13 24.59
N GLU A 89 -23.92 15.56 23.70
CA GLU A 89 -23.86 16.89 23.08
C GLU A 89 -23.98 18.03 24.11
N SER A 90 -24.75 17.83 25.17
CA SER A 90 -24.94 18.82 26.23
C SER A 90 -23.80 18.84 27.25
N ILE A 91 -22.88 17.87 27.21
CA ILE A 91 -21.72 17.79 28.10
C ILE A 91 -20.56 18.56 27.45
N PRO A 92 -20.04 19.64 28.06
CA PRO A 92 -18.95 20.41 27.46
C PRO A 92 -17.63 19.62 27.50
N GLN A 93 -16.73 19.94 26.57
CA GLN A 93 -15.34 19.46 26.61
C GLN A 93 -14.58 20.17 27.74
N GLY A 94 -13.83 19.39 28.52
CA GLY A 94 -12.93 19.87 29.55
C GLY A 94 -11.60 20.41 28.99
N GLU A 95 -10.75 20.89 29.88
CA GLU A 95 -9.43 21.41 29.50
C GLU A 95 -8.48 20.32 28.98
N MET A 96 -8.62 19.09 29.47
CA MET A 96 -7.83 17.94 28.96
C MET A 96 -8.20 17.61 27.51
N ASP A 97 -9.50 17.58 27.18
CA ASP A 97 -10.00 17.32 25.82
C ASP A 97 -9.40 18.31 24.81
N LYS A 98 -9.37 19.60 25.15
CA LYS A 98 -8.82 20.65 24.30
C LYS A 98 -7.32 20.48 24.07
N LYS A 99 -6.56 20.11 25.10
CA LYS A 99 -5.11 19.88 25.00
C LYS A 99 -4.81 18.67 24.12
N VAL A 100 -5.52 17.56 24.33
CA VAL A 100 -5.38 16.34 23.51
C VAL A 100 -5.78 16.64 22.06
N PHE A 101 -6.89 17.34 21.85
CA PHE A 101 -7.31 17.76 20.52
C PHE A 101 -6.25 18.63 19.83
N ALA A 102 -5.69 19.63 20.50
CA ALA A 102 -4.66 20.50 19.93
C ALA A 102 -3.39 19.72 19.56
N LEU A 103 -2.96 18.75 20.39
CA LEU A 103 -1.83 17.89 20.09
C LEU A 103 -2.08 17.05 18.82
N LEU A 104 -3.24 16.39 18.73
CA LEU A 104 -3.61 15.57 17.58
C LEU A 104 -3.89 16.41 16.33
N GLN A 105 -4.35 17.64 16.49
CA GLN A 105 -4.50 18.60 15.39
C GLN A 105 -3.14 19.02 14.82
N ASN A 106 -2.15 19.31 15.67
CA ASN A 106 -0.79 19.63 15.23
C ASN A 106 -0.13 18.44 14.53
N LEU A 107 -0.37 17.22 15.01
CA LEU A 107 0.05 16.01 14.29
C LEU A 107 -0.59 15.93 12.90
N GLY A 108 -1.91 16.11 12.81
CA GLY A 108 -2.61 16.09 11.52
C GLY A 108 -2.17 17.19 10.55
N ASN A 109 -1.80 18.37 11.06
CA ASN A 109 -1.27 19.47 10.24
C ASN A 109 0.14 19.18 9.71
N SER A 110 0.96 18.46 10.47
CA SER A 110 2.32 18.06 10.06
C SER A 110 2.33 16.80 9.19
N HIS A 111 1.29 15.95 9.29
CA HIS A 111 1.18 14.68 8.57
C HIS A 111 -0.12 14.64 7.75
N PRO A 112 -0.19 15.33 6.60
CA PRO A 112 -1.41 15.44 5.80
C PRO A 112 -1.91 14.10 5.24
N SER A 113 -1.05 13.09 5.16
CA SER A 113 -1.44 11.72 4.76
C SER A 113 -2.24 10.98 5.85
N TYR A 114 -2.32 11.51 7.08
CA TYR A 114 -3.12 10.92 8.13
C TYR A 114 -4.56 11.40 8.02
N ALA A 115 -5.45 10.48 7.65
CA ALA A 115 -6.88 10.77 7.59
C ALA A 115 -7.41 11.20 8.98
N TYR A 116 -7.00 10.48 10.02
CA TYR A 116 -7.48 10.63 11.38
C TYR A 116 -6.36 10.41 12.40
N ALA A 117 -6.47 11.08 13.55
CA ALA A 117 -5.67 10.81 14.74
C ALA A 117 -6.58 10.91 15.96
N ILE A 118 -6.68 9.81 16.71
CA ILE A 118 -7.70 9.62 17.76
C ILE A 118 -7.03 8.93 18.95
N LEU A 119 -7.41 9.37 20.14
CA LEU A 119 -7.16 8.72 21.42
C LEU A 119 -8.50 8.21 21.98
N GLY A 120 -8.54 6.93 22.34
CA GLY A 120 -9.64 6.33 23.09
C GLY A 120 -9.13 5.80 24.42
N THR A 121 -9.88 6.02 25.50
CA THR A 121 -9.56 5.50 26.84
C THR A 121 -10.44 4.30 27.20
N ALA A 122 -10.00 3.51 28.17
CA ALA A 122 -10.76 2.34 28.64
C ALA A 122 -12.14 2.71 29.24
N ALA A 123 -12.28 3.91 29.80
CA ALA A 123 -13.55 4.44 30.29
C ALA A 123 -14.47 4.98 29.18
N GLY A 124 -14.10 4.87 27.91
CA GLY A 124 -14.89 5.35 26.79
C GLY A 124 -14.78 6.85 26.54
N GLY A 125 -13.73 7.49 27.06
CA GLY A 125 -13.33 8.85 26.70
C GLY A 125 -12.75 8.88 25.28
N TYR A 126 -13.06 9.93 24.53
CA TYR A 126 -12.65 10.10 23.14
C TYR A 126 -12.12 11.51 22.89
N GLY A 127 -10.92 11.60 22.33
CA GLY A 127 -10.33 12.85 21.85
C GLY A 127 -9.68 12.62 20.51
N GLY A 128 -10.06 13.37 19.47
CA GLY A 128 -9.51 13.14 18.14
C GLY A 128 -9.85 14.20 17.12
N ARG A 129 -9.02 14.27 16.08
CA ARG A 129 -9.33 15.05 14.87
C ARG A 129 -9.99 14.12 13.86
N THR A 130 -11.25 14.40 13.54
CA THR A 130 -11.85 13.96 12.28
C THR A 130 -11.48 14.99 11.21
N THR A 131 -11.01 14.57 10.03
CA THR A 131 -11.03 15.43 8.85
C THR A 131 -12.48 15.83 8.60
N GLN A 132 -12.88 17.01 9.10
CA GLN A 132 -14.01 17.73 8.52
C GLN A 132 -13.52 18.24 7.17
N ASN A 133 -14.19 17.83 6.11
CA ASN A 133 -14.22 18.62 4.88
C ASN A 133 -14.76 20.02 5.20
#